data_AF-A0A8X6LVX9-F1
#
_entry.id   AF-A0A8X6LVX9-F1
#
_cell.length_a   1.000
_cell.length_b   1.000
_cell.length_c   1.000
_cell.angle_alpha   90.00
_cell.angle_beta   90.00
_cell.angle_gamma   90.00
#
_symmetry.space_group_name_H-M   'P 1'
#
loop_
_entity.id
_entity.type
_entity.pdbx_description
1 polymer ?
#
loop_
_entity_poly.entity_id
_entity_poly.type
_entity_poly.pdbx_seq_one_letter_code
_entity_poly.pdbx_strand_id
1 'polypeptide(L)'
;MYGKITNFLEGKNEAVSGYLEIKKDQVLGRVYTVHPGNAECYYLRLLLHKIRGPKSFNALKIVAGVVQPSFQAACRALGLLEDDTNWNSKLEEASISESPHKIRELFAIILVFCQVGDPLKLWEKHRDSLAEDVKKQFEAEQVNIDLYLDIVYNQCLIPLEDIVISVSGKALLQFGFLSSSREAGFAISNHHYRKELAYDTVHLSKIVAENVPKLNQEQKEIHDDGHEQISSRPVLRHPFYGLISTCYL
;
A
#
# COMPACT_ATOMS: atom_id res chain seq x y z
N MET A 1 17.37 15.17 -20.51
CA MET A 1 16.88 15.27 -21.90
C MET A 1 16.54 16.73 -22.18
N TYR A 2 17.36 17.42 -22.98
CA TYR A 2 17.18 18.84 -23.29
C TYR A 2 16.17 18.99 -24.43
N GLY A 3 14.93 19.36 -24.09
CA GLY A 3 13.91 19.72 -25.06
C GLY A 3 14.11 21.16 -25.51
N LYS A 4 14.50 21.36 -26.77
CA LYS A 4 14.43 22.66 -27.45
C LYS A 4 12.95 23.06 -27.48
N ILE A 5 12.56 24.11 -26.75
CA ILE A 5 11.25 24.74 -26.94
C ILE A 5 11.35 25.57 -28.23
N THR A 6 11.36 24.89 -29.37
CA THR A 6 11.38 25.58 -30.67
C THR A 6 9.99 26.08 -30.99
N ASN A 7 9.93 27.40 -31.15
CA ASN A 7 8.90 28.18 -31.83
C ASN A 7 7.82 28.76 -30.91
N PHE A 8 8.27 29.61 -29.98
CA PHE A 8 7.45 30.74 -29.56
C PHE A 8 7.38 31.74 -30.72
N LEU A 9 6.18 31.92 -31.26
CA LEU A 9 5.70 33.03 -32.09
C LEU A 9 6.76 33.66 -33.01
N GLU A 10 6.83 33.18 -34.25
CA GLU A 10 7.44 33.97 -35.33
C GLU A 10 6.58 35.21 -35.57
N GLY A 11 7.08 36.36 -35.14
CA GLY A 11 6.43 37.66 -35.32
C GLY A 11 7.20 38.73 -34.56
N LYS A 12 8.30 39.23 -35.14
CA LYS A 12 9.05 40.35 -34.58
C LYS A 12 8.20 41.63 -34.64
N ASN A 13 8.04 42.32 -33.51
CA ASN A 13 7.50 43.69 -33.40
C ASN A 13 6.05 43.94 -33.84
N GLU A 14 5.22 42.91 -34.01
CA GLU A 14 3.78 43.12 -34.22
C GLU A 14 3.07 43.46 -32.90
N ALA A 15 2.11 44.40 -32.95
CA ALA A 15 1.20 44.63 -31.84
C ALA A 15 0.36 43.36 -31.60
N VAL A 16 0.13 43.00 -30.33
CA VAL A 16 -0.79 41.92 -29.98
C VAL A 16 -2.19 42.36 -30.38
N SER A 17 -2.91 41.54 -31.16
CA SER A 17 -4.28 41.85 -31.60
C SER A 17 -5.16 42.21 -30.40
N GLY A 18 -5.69 43.44 -30.38
CA GLY A 18 -6.51 43.99 -29.29
C GLY A 18 -5.75 44.81 -28.22
N TYR A 19 -4.43 44.89 -28.27
CA TYR A 19 -3.61 45.64 -27.29
C TYR A 19 -2.53 46.47 -28.00
N LEU A 20 -2.85 47.74 -28.30
CA LEU A 20 -2.00 48.66 -29.08
C LEU A 20 -0.65 48.98 -28.41
N GLU A 21 -0.55 48.87 -27.09
CA GLU A 21 0.68 49.16 -26.33
C GLU A 21 1.57 47.93 -26.08
N ILE A 22 1.08 46.72 -26.39
CA ILE A 22 1.81 45.47 -26.11
C ILE A 22 2.42 44.95 -27.40
N LYS A 23 3.75 45.00 -27.49
CA LYS A 23 4.51 44.47 -28.63
C LYS A 23 4.85 43.00 -28.39
N LYS A 24 4.76 42.15 -29.42
CA LYS A 24 5.33 40.80 -29.41
C LYS A 24 6.85 40.90 -29.34
N ASP A 25 7.44 40.41 -28.26
CA ASP A 25 8.89 40.27 -28.10
C ASP A 25 9.28 38.78 -28.03
N GLN A 26 10.45 38.42 -28.56
CA GLN A 26 10.99 37.06 -28.49
C GLN A 26 11.62 36.84 -27.11
N VAL A 27 10.78 36.68 -26.09
CA VAL A 27 11.25 36.32 -24.76
C VAL A 27 11.35 34.79 -24.66
N LEU A 28 12.57 34.28 -24.64
CA LEU A 28 12.82 32.88 -24.27
C LEU A 28 12.59 32.71 -22.77
N GLY A 29 11.40 32.22 -22.40
CA GLY A 29 11.13 31.78 -21.04
C GLY A 29 12.03 30.61 -20.65
N ARG A 30 12.83 30.77 -19.59
CA ARG A 30 13.60 29.65 -19.01
C ARG A 30 12.71 28.87 -18.07
N VAL A 31 12.54 27.58 -18.33
CA VAL A 31 11.89 26.66 -17.39
C VAL A 31 12.98 25.97 -16.59
N TYR A 32 13.00 26.21 -15.28
CA TYR A 32 14.00 25.63 -14.39
C TYR A 32 13.94 24.10 -14.38
N THR A 33 15.09 23.48 -14.13
CA THR A 33 15.13 22.04 -13.85
C THR A 33 14.40 21.79 -12.54
N VAL A 34 13.29 21.08 -12.61
CA VAL A 34 12.52 20.68 -11.42
C VAL A 34 12.94 19.27 -11.05
N HIS A 35 13.28 19.06 -9.78
CA HIS A 35 13.56 17.74 -9.26
C HIS A 35 12.25 16.91 -9.24
N PRO A 36 12.27 15.63 -9.67
CA PRO A 36 11.09 14.73 -9.64
C PRO A 36 10.36 14.67 -8.29
N GLY A 37 11.09 14.87 -7.18
CA GLY A 37 10.51 14.93 -5.83
C GLY A 37 9.58 16.10 -5.57
N ASN A 38 9.59 17.15 -6.41
CA ASN A 38 8.58 18.22 -6.39
C ASN A 38 7.51 17.91 -7.45
N ALA A 39 6.59 17.01 -7.08
CA ALA A 39 5.61 16.42 -7.99
C ALA A 39 4.75 17.49 -8.69
N GLU A 40 4.24 18.48 -7.96
CA GLU A 40 3.41 19.55 -8.55
C GLU A 40 4.16 20.37 -9.60
N CYS A 41 5.37 20.83 -9.28
CA CYS A 41 6.18 21.60 -10.23
C CYS A 41 6.59 20.75 -11.45
N TYR A 42 6.77 19.44 -11.27
CA TYR A 42 7.08 18.52 -12.38
C TYR A 42 5.89 18.40 -13.35
N TYR A 43 4.68 18.17 -12.85
CA TYR A 43 3.49 18.09 -13.70
C TYR A 43 3.16 19.42 -14.36
N LEU A 44 3.29 20.53 -13.63
CA LEU A 44 3.16 21.87 -14.19
C LEU A 44 4.14 22.09 -15.34
N ARG A 45 5.40 21.69 -15.16
CA ARG A 45 6.42 21.76 -16.21
C ARG A 45 6.02 20.93 -17.43
N LEU A 46 5.51 19.71 -17.23
CA LEU A 46 5.04 18.83 -18.32
C LEU A 46 3.93 19.51 -19.14
N LEU A 47 2.95 20.11 -18.46
CA LEU A 47 1.85 20.83 -19.11
C LEU A 47 2.35 22.05 -19.89
N LEU A 48 3.27 22.83 -19.32
CA LEU A 48 3.86 23.99 -19.99
C LEU A 48 4.65 23.62 -21.25
N HIS A 49 5.18 22.39 -21.35
CA HIS A 49 5.84 21.91 -22.57
C HIS A 49 4.84 21.49 -23.66
N LYS A 50 3.59 21.17 -23.31
CA LYS A 50 2.59 20.66 -24.25
C LYS A 50 1.53 21.69 -24.64
N ILE A 51 1.07 22.50 -23.69
CA ILE A 51 0.01 23.49 -23.87
C ILE A 51 0.64 24.83 -24.28
N ARG A 52 0.21 25.37 -25.42
CA ARG A 52 0.73 26.63 -25.96
C ARG A 52 -0.10 27.83 -25.49
N GLY A 53 0.58 28.88 -25.05
CA GLY A 53 -0.03 30.17 -24.69
C GLY A 53 -1.09 30.13 -23.57
N PRO A 54 -0.91 29.34 -22.48
CA PRO A 54 -1.86 29.36 -21.37
C PRO A 54 -1.97 30.76 -20.78
N LYS A 55 -3.20 31.27 -20.62
CA LYS A 55 -3.47 32.59 -20.03
C LYS A 55 -3.58 32.59 -18.51
N SER A 56 -3.64 31.40 -17.90
CA SER A 56 -3.70 31.20 -16.44
C SER A 56 -3.31 29.77 -16.05
N PHE A 57 -3.01 29.53 -14.77
CA PHE A 57 -2.78 28.17 -14.26
C PHE A 57 -4.01 27.27 -14.37
N ASN A 58 -5.22 27.82 -14.22
CA ASN A 58 -6.44 27.06 -14.44
C ASN A 58 -6.60 26.64 -15.91
N ALA A 59 -6.14 27.46 -16.86
CA ALA A 59 -6.17 27.09 -18.28
C ALA A 59 -5.29 25.86 -18.57
N LEU A 60 -4.21 25.64 -17.82
CA LEU A 60 -3.37 24.45 -17.93
C LEU A 60 -4.07 23.16 -17.47
N LYS A 61 -5.09 23.28 -16.62
CA LYS A 61 -5.86 22.14 -16.12
C LYS A 61 -7.06 21.78 -17.01
N ILE A 62 -7.33 22.55 -18.07
CA ILE A 62 -8.44 22.27 -18.98
C ILE A 62 -7.97 21.29 -20.04
N VAL A 63 -8.54 20.08 -20.04
CA VAL A 63 -8.27 19.04 -21.03
C VAL A 63 -9.59 18.64 -21.66
N ALA A 64 -9.68 18.74 -23.00
CA ALA A 64 -10.91 18.47 -23.76
C ALA A 64 -12.16 19.21 -23.21
N GLY A 65 -11.98 20.45 -22.73
CA GLY A 65 -13.07 21.28 -22.19
C GLY A 65 -13.43 21.01 -20.72
N VAL A 66 -12.82 20.03 -20.06
CA VAL A 66 -13.06 19.69 -18.65
C VAL A 66 -11.92 20.21 -17.77
N VAL A 67 -12.26 20.91 -16.68
CA VAL A 67 -11.28 21.35 -15.68
C VAL A 67 -10.89 20.17 -14.79
N GLN A 68 -9.62 19.79 -14.84
CA GLN A 68 -9.08 18.73 -14.00
C GLN A 68 -8.75 19.23 -12.58
N PRO A 69 -8.85 18.36 -11.55
CA PRO A 69 -8.65 18.76 -10.15
C PRO A 69 -7.20 19.18 -9.86
N SER A 70 -6.21 18.53 -10.50
CA SER A 70 -4.78 18.77 -10.29
C SER A 70 -4.01 18.81 -11.62
N PHE A 71 -2.77 19.34 -11.58
CA PHE A 71 -1.88 19.30 -12.75
C PHE A 71 -1.53 17.85 -13.16
N GLN A 72 -1.41 16.93 -12.19
CA GLN A 72 -1.23 15.51 -12.46
C GLN A 72 -2.40 14.92 -13.24
N ALA A 73 -3.63 15.22 -12.83
CA ALA A 73 -4.84 14.76 -13.50
C ALA A 73 -4.92 15.31 -14.94
N ALA A 74 -4.52 16.56 -15.16
CA ALA A 74 -4.40 17.13 -16.51
C ALA A 74 -3.33 16.42 -17.35
N CYS A 75 -2.16 16.14 -16.80
CA CYS A 75 -1.13 15.35 -17.48
C CYS A 75 -1.62 13.95 -17.86
N ARG A 76 -2.35 13.28 -16.95
CA ARG A 76 -2.93 11.97 -17.18
C ARG A 76 -3.98 12.00 -18.30
N ALA A 77 -4.90 12.97 -18.27
CA ALA A 77 -5.92 13.14 -19.30
C ALA A 77 -5.33 13.48 -20.69
N LEU A 78 -4.15 14.11 -20.73
CA LEU A 78 -3.40 14.38 -21.96
C LEU A 78 -2.51 13.20 -22.42
N GLY A 79 -2.49 12.08 -21.69
CA GLY A 79 -1.63 10.94 -22.00
C GLY A 79 -0.13 11.23 -21.87
N LEU A 80 0.24 12.17 -20.99
CA LEU A 80 1.64 12.57 -20.77
C LEU A 80 2.35 11.76 -19.69
N LEU A 81 1.59 11.04 -18.89
CA LEU A 81 2.11 10.12 -17.89
C LEU A 81 2.09 8.72 -18.51
N GLU A 82 3.13 7.93 -18.24
CA GLU A 82 3.08 6.50 -18.57
C GLU A 82 1.91 5.87 -17.82
N ASP A 83 1.11 5.07 -18.54
CA ASP A 83 0.07 4.29 -17.91
C ASP A 83 0.70 3.26 -16.97
N ASP A 84 0.04 3.03 -15.83
CA ASP A 84 0.46 2.02 -14.87
C ASP A 84 0.43 0.58 -15.47
N THR A 85 -0.04 0.42 -16.72
CA THR A 85 -0.02 -0.82 -17.50
C THR A 85 1.39 -1.40 -17.63
N ASN A 86 2.40 -0.56 -17.84
CA ASN A 86 3.79 -1.02 -17.97
C ASN A 86 4.29 -1.65 -16.66
N TRP A 87 3.95 -1.04 -15.51
CA TRP A 87 4.33 -1.57 -14.19
C TRP A 87 3.57 -2.86 -13.87
N ASN A 88 2.30 -2.92 -14.28
CA ASN A 88 1.50 -4.13 -14.17
C ASN A 88 2.12 -5.30 -14.93
N SER A 89 2.45 -5.12 -16.22
CA SER A 89 3.04 -6.19 -17.02
C SER A 89 4.39 -6.64 -16.47
N LYS A 90 5.23 -5.71 -15.98
CA LYS A 90 6.52 -6.05 -15.38
C LYS A 90 6.38 -6.86 -14.08
N LEU A 91 5.45 -6.48 -13.21
CA LEU A 91 5.20 -7.22 -11.97
C LEU A 91 4.56 -8.58 -12.25
N GLU A 92 3.69 -8.67 -13.25
CA GLU A 92 3.08 -9.92 -13.69
C GLU A 92 4.15 -10.88 -14.26
N GLU A 93 5.05 -10.40 -15.11
CA GLU A 93 6.19 -11.20 -15.62
C GLU A 93 7.12 -11.65 -14.49
N ALA A 94 7.43 -10.76 -13.55
CA ALA A 94 8.23 -11.10 -12.38
C ALA A 94 7.53 -12.12 -11.49
N SER A 95 6.20 -12.07 -11.35
CA SER A 95 5.44 -13.04 -10.55
C SER A 95 5.55 -14.49 -11.06
N ILE A 96 5.86 -14.66 -12.33
CA ILE A 96 6.01 -15.98 -12.97
C ILE A 96 7.46 -16.48 -12.84
N SER A 97 8.43 -15.58 -12.86
CA SER A 97 9.86 -15.92 -13.04
C SER A 97 10.73 -15.70 -11.80
N GLU A 98 10.27 -14.91 -10.82
CA GLU A 98 11.09 -14.43 -9.71
C GLU A 98 10.52 -14.80 -8.34
N SER A 99 11.38 -14.76 -7.31
CA SER A 99 10.95 -14.96 -5.92
C SER A 99 10.20 -13.75 -5.36
N PRO A 100 9.31 -13.93 -4.36
CA PRO A 100 8.59 -12.81 -3.71
C PRO A 100 9.51 -11.70 -3.19
N HIS A 101 10.70 -12.06 -2.69
CA HIS A 101 11.72 -11.09 -2.30
C HIS A 101 12.16 -10.19 -3.47
N LYS A 102 12.43 -10.78 -4.65
CA LYS A 102 12.82 -10.04 -5.85
C LYS A 102 11.68 -9.19 -6.39
N ILE A 103 10.45 -9.66 -6.30
CA ILE A 103 9.26 -8.88 -6.65
C ILE A 103 9.12 -7.67 -5.70
N ARG A 104 9.36 -7.83 -4.40
CA ARG A 104 9.38 -6.72 -3.43
C ARG A 104 10.46 -5.68 -3.74
N GLU A 105 11.66 -6.10 -4.13
CA GLU A 105 12.73 -5.19 -4.59
C GLU A 105 12.30 -4.39 -5.84
N LEU A 106 11.75 -5.08 -6.85
CA LEU A 106 11.24 -4.43 -8.05
C LEU A 106 10.12 -3.44 -7.74
N PHE A 107 9.18 -3.83 -6.87
CA PHE A 107 8.09 -2.96 -6.44
C PHE A 107 8.61 -1.69 -5.73
N ALA A 108 9.60 -1.82 -4.85
CA ALA A 108 10.22 -0.68 -4.19
C ALA A 108 10.90 0.28 -5.19
N ILE A 109 11.61 -0.25 -6.19
CA ILE A 109 12.21 0.55 -7.27
C ILE A 109 11.12 1.31 -8.04
N ILE A 110 10.04 0.62 -8.40
CA ILE A 110 8.90 1.23 -9.11
C ILE A 110 8.29 2.36 -8.27
N LEU A 111 8.04 2.12 -6.98
CA LEU A 111 7.51 3.14 -6.07
C LEU A 111 8.41 4.38 -5.99
N VAL A 112 9.71 4.18 -5.79
CA VAL A 112 10.65 5.28 -5.54
C VAL A 112 10.96 6.08 -6.80
N PHE A 113 11.15 5.41 -7.94
CA PHE A 113 11.74 6.03 -9.12
C PHE A 113 10.78 6.21 -10.30
N CYS A 114 9.71 5.43 -10.39
CA CYS A 114 8.87 5.38 -11.60
C CYS A 114 7.63 6.27 -11.56
N GLN A 115 7.45 7.10 -10.52
CA GLN A 115 6.32 8.05 -10.38
C GLN A 115 4.96 7.39 -10.66
N VAL A 116 4.68 6.29 -9.96
CA VAL A 116 3.45 5.50 -10.12
C VAL A 116 2.21 6.37 -9.97
N GLY A 117 1.23 6.19 -10.87
CA GLY A 117 0.03 6.99 -10.88
C GLY A 117 -0.87 6.76 -9.66
N ASP A 118 -1.02 5.50 -9.26
CA ASP A 118 -1.73 5.07 -8.06
C ASP A 118 -0.98 3.89 -7.39
N PRO A 119 -0.06 4.17 -6.44
CA PRO A 119 0.72 3.16 -5.73
C PRO A 119 -0.15 2.11 -5.00
N LEU A 120 -1.28 2.53 -4.43
CA LEU A 120 -2.16 1.65 -3.65
C LEU A 120 -2.90 0.69 -4.56
N LYS A 121 -3.42 1.18 -5.69
CA LYS A 121 -4.04 0.31 -6.69
C LYS A 121 -3.05 -0.71 -7.27
N LEU A 122 -1.79 -0.32 -7.46
CA LEU A 122 -0.75 -1.23 -7.90
C LEU A 122 -0.45 -2.28 -6.82
N TRP A 123 -0.34 -1.89 -5.56
CA TRP A 123 -0.20 -2.81 -4.43
C TRP A 123 -1.35 -3.81 -4.37
N GLU A 124 -2.60 -3.35 -4.35
CA GLU A 124 -3.79 -4.20 -4.22
C GLU A 124 -3.84 -5.31 -5.27
N LYS A 125 -3.36 -5.02 -6.48
CA LYS A 125 -3.35 -6.00 -7.57
C LYS A 125 -2.23 -7.04 -7.44
N HIS A 126 -1.08 -6.69 -6.86
CA HIS A 126 0.11 -7.54 -6.84
C HIS A 126 0.46 -8.10 -5.45
N ARG A 127 -0.18 -7.62 -4.37
CA ARG A 127 0.12 -8.00 -2.98
C ARG A 127 0.12 -9.51 -2.72
N ASP A 128 -0.67 -10.26 -3.48
CA ASP A 128 -0.71 -11.72 -3.41
C ASP A 128 0.62 -12.36 -3.82
N SER A 129 1.21 -11.90 -4.92
CA SER A 129 2.52 -12.35 -5.38
C SER A 129 3.65 -11.85 -4.49
N LEU A 130 3.54 -10.62 -3.96
CA LEU A 130 4.53 -10.08 -3.02
C LEU A 130 4.55 -10.81 -1.67
N ALA A 131 3.41 -11.33 -1.24
CA ALA A 131 3.22 -12.01 0.03
C ALA A 131 3.17 -13.54 -0.09
N GLU A 132 3.48 -14.11 -1.26
CA GLU A 132 3.37 -15.54 -1.52
C GLU A 132 4.22 -16.38 -0.53
N ASP A 133 5.42 -15.90 -0.18
CA ASP A 133 6.29 -16.55 0.79
C ASP A 133 5.70 -16.56 2.20
N VAL A 134 5.05 -15.47 2.60
CA VAL A 134 4.33 -15.36 3.88
C VAL A 134 3.12 -16.29 3.89
N LYS A 135 2.33 -16.33 2.82
CA LYS A 135 1.18 -17.24 2.71
C LYS A 135 1.59 -18.70 2.84
N LYS A 136 2.66 -19.11 2.15
CA LYS A 136 3.20 -20.49 2.24
C LYS A 136 3.63 -20.86 3.65
N GLN A 137 4.16 -19.91 4.43
CA GLN A 137 4.47 -20.15 5.84
C GLN A 137 3.21 -20.45 6.67
N PHE A 138 2.13 -19.70 6.44
CA PHE A 138 0.86 -19.91 7.16
C PHE A 138 0.16 -21.21 6.75
N GLU A 139 0.26 -21.59 5.47
CA GLU A 139 -0.24 -22.87 4.95
C GLU A 139 0.49 -24.05 5.58
N ALA A 140 1.82 -23.98 5.68
CA ALA A 140 2.63 -25.01 6.33
C ALA A 140 2.25 -25.22 7.80
N GLU A 141 1.74 -24.16 8.46
CA GLU A 141 1.26 -24.17 9.83
C GLU A 141 -0.21 -24.62 9.98
N GLN A 142 -0.87 -25.04 8.89
CA GLN A 142 -2.28 -25.43 8.84
C GLN A 142 -3.24 -24.34 9.36
N VAL A 143 -2.85 -23.08 9.23
CA VAL A 143 -3.72 -21.96 9.64
C VAL A 143 -4.61 -21.54 8.49
N ASN A 144 -5.88 -21.29 8.79
CA ASN A 144 -6.82 -20.73 7.82
C ASN A 144 -6.40 -19.29 7.46
N ILE A 145 -5.78 -19.12 6.28
CA ILE A 145 -5.24 -17.84 5.81
C ILE A 145 -6.32 -16.76 5.71
N ASP A 146 -7.55 -17.12 5.34
CA ASP A 146 -8.63 -16.14 5.08
C ASP A 146 -8.96 -15.30 6.33
N LEU A 147 -8.78 -15.87 7.53
CA LEU A 147 -8.96 -15.14 8.79
C LEU A 147 -7.79 -14.22 9.14
N TYR A 148 -6.65 -14.34 8.45
CA TYR A 148 -5.39 -13.68 8.79
C TYR A 148 -4.78 -12.89 7.63
N LEU A 149 -5.54 -12.61 6.57
CA LEU A 149 -5.05 -11.88 5.39
C LEU A 149 -4.43 -10.52 5.73
N ASP A 150 -5.05 -9.75 6.64
CA ASP A 150 -4.51 -8.46 7.10
C ASP A 150 -3.12 -8.61 7.74
N ILE A 151 -2.90 -9.70 8.46
CA ILE A 151 -1.64 -10.01 9.13
C ILE A 151 -0.59 -10.44 8.11
N VAL A 152 -0.97 -11.29 7.16
CA VAL A 152 -0.10 -11.74 6.06
C VAL A 152 0.40 -10.54 5.25
N TYR A 153 -0.50 -9.63 4.87
CA TYR A 153 -0.12 -8.44 4.13
C TYR A 153 0.71 -7.47 4.97
N ASN A 154 0.39 -7.28 6.26
CA ASN A 154 1.23 -6.48 7.15
C ASN A 154 2.65 -7.06 7.29
N GLN A 155 2.78 -8.39 7.41
CA GLN A 155 4.09 -9.04 7.44
C GLN A 155 4.87 -8.87 6.13
N CYS A 156 4.19 -8.84 4.99
CA CYS A 156 4.81 -8.53 3.70
C CYS A 156 5.25 -7.05 3.60
N LEU A 157 4.52 -6.12 4.23
CA LEU A 157 4.84 -4.69 4.20
C LEU A 157 6.12 -4.36 4.99
N ILE A 158 6.45 -5.11 6.04
CA ILE A 158 7.66 -4.88 6.86
C ILE A 158 8.96 -4.95 6.02
N PRO A 159 9.29 -6.07 5.33
CA PRO A 159 10.49 -6.15 4.52
C PRO A 159 10.44 -5.18 3.33
N LEU A 160 9.24 -4.91 2.78
CA LEU A 160 9.09 -3.90 1.73
C LEU A 160 9.46 -2.50 2.25
N GLU A 161 9.05 -2.16 3.47
CA GLU A 161 9.38 -0.88 4.10
C GLU A 161 10.89 -0.73 4.27
N ASP A 162 11.55 -1.78 4.75
CA ASP A 162 13.00 -1.79 4.94
C ASP A 162 13.74 -1.57 3.61
N ILE A 163 13.27 -2.20 2.51
CA ILE A 163 13.81 -1.97 1.17
C ILE A 163 13.59 -0.51 0.74
N VAL A 164 12.37 0.03 0.86
CA VAL A 164 12.05 1.41 0.46
C VAL A 164 12.89 2.43 1.24
N ILE A 165 13.06 2.23 2.55
CA ILE A 165 13.92 3.06 3.40
C ILE A 165 15.37 2.97 2.94
N SER A 166 15.89 1.76 2.67
CA SER A 166 17.28 1.60 2.23
C SER A 166 17.57 2.29 0.90
N VAL A 167 16.60 2.29 -0.02
CA VAL A 167 16.76 2.84 -1.38
C VAL A 167 16.57 4.35 -1.43
N SER A 168 15.65 4.90 -0.61
CA SER A 168 15.20 6.29 -0.76
C SER A 168 15.30 7.14 0.50
N GLY A 169 15.50 6.53 1.67
CA GLY A 169 15.40 7.16 2.98
C GLY A 169 13.97 7.58 3.37
N LYS A 170 12.95 7.24 2.58
CA LYS A 170 11.55 7.62 2.81
C LYS A 170 10.77 6.47 3.43
N ALA A 171 9.76 6.83 4.23
CA ALA A 171 8.80 5.86 4.76
C ALA A 171 7.75 5.49 3.71
N LEU A 172 7.20 4.27 3.80
CA LEU A 172 6.09 3.80 2.96
C LEU A 172 4.84 4.72 3.08
N LEU A 173 4.64 5.34 4.24
CA LEU A 173 3.63 6.37 4.49
C LEU A 173 3.59 7.46 3.42
N GLN A 174 4.74 7.86 2.87
CA GLN A 174 4.81 8.91 1.86
C GLN A 174 4.17 8.50 0.52
N PHE A 175 3.97 7.20 0.31
CA PHE A 175 3.33 6.63 -0.87
C PHE A 175 1.85 6.25 -0.62
N GLY A 176 1.29 6.66 0.53
CA GLY A 176 -0.13 6.45 0.87
C GLY A 176 -0.43 5.14 1.60
N PHE A 177 0.58 4.33 1.91
CA PHE A 177 0.42 3.10 2.70
C PHE A 177 0.17 3.44 4.17
N LEU A 178 -0.63 2.63 4.86
CA LEU A 178 -0.65 2.63 6.32
C LEU A 178 0.71 2.12 6.83
N SER A 179 1.23 2.71 7.91
CA SER A 179 2.47 2.23 8.54
C SER A 179 2.37 0.74 8.84
N SER A 180 3.43 -0.01 8.50
CA SER A 180 3.53 -1.40 8.92
C SER A 180 3.52 -1.44 10.45
N SER A 181 2.57 -2.16 11.05
CA SER A 181 2.58 -2.30 12.51
C SER A 181 3.62 -3.37 12.86
N ARG A 182 4.77 -2.92 13.36
CA ARG A 182 5.81 -3.80 13.90
C ARG A 182 5.37 -4.43 15.21
N GLU A 183 4.49 -3.76 15.98
CA GLU A 183 3.95 -4.28 17.24
C GLU A 183 2.90 -5.38 17.04
N ALA A 184 1.98 -5.23 16.07
CA ALA A 184 0.97 -6.24 15.76
C ALA A 184 1.60 -7.54 15.23
N GLY A 185 2.74 -7.43 14.55
CA GLY A 185 3.51 -8.57 14.07
C GLY A 185 4.06 -9.44 15.20
N PHE A 186 4.50 -8.88 16.34
CA PHE A 186 5.24 -9.66 17.35
C PHE A 186 4.36 -10.66 18.13
N ALA A 187 3.14 -10.28 18.47
CA ALA A 187 2.20 -11.16 19.18
C ALA A 187 1.64 -12.27 18.27
N ILE A 188 1.53 -11.99 16.96
CA ILE A 188 0.85 -12.88 15.99
C ILE A 188 1.86 -13.73 15.20
N SER A 189 3.09 -13.27 14.98
CA SER A 189 4.16 -14.06 14.32
C SER A 189 4.76 -15.12 15.24
N ASN A 190 4.44 -15.08 16.53
CA ASN A 190 5.00 -16.03 17.49
C ASN A 190 4.31 -17.39 17.29
N HIS A 191 4.94 -18.24 16.49
CA HIS A 191 4.51 -19.61 16.16
C HIS A 191 4.05 -20.39 17.42
N HIS A 192 4.77 -20.23 18.54
CA HIS A 192 4.38 -20.87 19.81
C HIS A 192 3.05 -20.34 20.33
N TYR A 193 2.82 -19.03 20.28
CA TYR A 193 1.56 -18.42 20.72
C TYR A 193 0.37 -18.88 19.87
N ARG A 194 0.55 -19.02 18.55
CA ARG A 194 -0.51 -19.53 17.65
C ARG A 194 -0.82 -21.00 17.88
N LYS A 195 0.21 -21.83 18.08
CA LYS A 195 0.04 -23.25 18.40
C LYS A 195 -0.68 -23.46 19.73
N GLU A 196 -0.39 -22.60 20.72
CA GLU A 196 -1.09 -22.57 22.02
C GLU A 196 -2.50 -21.95 21.94
N LEU A 197 -3.00 -21.52 20.77
CA LEU A 197 -4.34 -20.96 20.62
C LEU A 197 -5.20 -21.72 19.60
N ALA A 198 -4.60 -22.54 18.74
CA ALA A 198 -5.26 -23.30 17.68
C ALA A 198 -5.86 -24.62 18.21
N TYR A 199 -6.67 -24.55 19.26
CA TYR A 199 -7.37 -25.74 19.76
C TYR A 199 -8.60 -26.07 18.92
N ASP A 200 -8.88 -27.36 18.73
CA ASP A 200 -10.15 -27.82 18.17
C ASP A 200 -11.28 -27.63 19.20
N THR A 201 -11.90 -26.46 19.14
CA THR A 201 -12.95 -26.06 20.08
C THR A 201 -14.17 -26.99 20.05
N VAL A 202 -14.45 -27.63 18.91
CA VAL A 202 -15.57 -28.56 18.76
C VAL A 202 -15.23 -29.89 19.43
N HIS A 203 -14.02 -30.38 19.24
CA HIS A 203 -13.54 -31.57 19.92
C HIS A 203 -13.43 -31.36 21.44
N LEU A 204 -12.85 -30.24 21.86
CA LEU A 204 -12.68 -29.92 23.28
C LEU A 204 -14.04 -29.73 23.99
N SER A 205 -14.98 -28.99 23.39
CA SER A 205 -16.32 -28.83 23.98
C SER A 205 -17.05 -30.17 24.15
N LYS A 206 -16.85 -31.11 23.23
CA LYS A 206 -17.37 -32.48 23.35
C LYS A 206 -16.73 -33.24 24.53
N ILE A 207 -15.41 -33.16 24.69
CA ILE A 207 -14.69 -33.76 25.83
C ILE A 207 -15.21 -33.21 27.16
N VAL A 208 -15.40 -31.89 27.24
CA VAL A 208 -15.95 -31.23 28.44
C VAL A 208 -17.34 -31.75 28.75
N ALA A 209 -18.23 -31.78 27.76
CA ALA A 209 -19.60 -32.27 27.94
C ALA A 209 -19.66 -33.74 28.39
N GLU A 210 -18.72 -34.58 27.96
CA GLU A 210 -18.65 -36.00 28.32
C GLU A 210 -18.04 -36.27 29.70
N ASN A 211 -17.12 -35.42 30.17
CA ASN A 211 -16.34 -35.69 31.39
C ASN A 211 -16.76 -34.86 32.61
N VAL A 212 -17.31 -33.66 32.43
CA VAL A 212 -17.84 -32.85 33.55
C VAL A 212 -18.89 -33.60 34.38
N PRO A 213 -19.80 -34.41 33.80
CA PRO A 213 -20.76 -35.20 34.59
C PRO A 213 -20.13 -36.34 35.39
N LYS A 214 -18.89 -36.73 35.09
CA LYS A 214 -18.17 -37.84 35.76
C LYS A 214 -17.31 -37.36 36.94
N LEU A 215 -17.20 -36.05 37.15
CA LEU A 215 -16.42 -35.46 38.22
C LEU A 215 -17.03 -35.79 39.59
N ASN A 216 -16.17 -36.04 40.57
CA ASN A 216 -16.62 -36.11 41.97
C ASN A 216 -16.90 -34.71 42.53
N GLN A 217 -17.50 -34.63 43.71
CA GLN A 217 -17.97 -33.36 44.30
C GLN A 217 -16.82 -32.34 44.48
N GLU A 218 -15.67 -32.78 45.00
CA GLU A 218 -14.50 -31.90 45.20
C GLU A 218 -13.90 -31.42 43.87
N GLN A 219 -13.80 -32.30 42.87
CA GLN A 219 -13.31 -31.95 41.54
C GLN A 219 -14.25 -30.98 40.81
N LYS A 220 -15.55 -31.14 40.99
CA LYS A 220 -16.56 -30.27 40.39
C LYS A 220 -16.52 -28.87 41.01
N GLU A 221 -16.38 -28.77 42.33
CA GLU A 221 -16.24 -27.49 43.03
C GLU A 221 -14.99 -26.73 42.55
N ILE A 222 -13.86 -27.42 42.38
CA ILE A 222 -12.62 -26.81 41.85
C ILE A 222 -12.77 -26.40 40.38
N HIS A 223 -13.43 -27.22 39.56
CA HIS A 223 -13.68 -26.93 38.16
C HIS A 223 -14.56 -25.68 37.98
N ASP A 224 -15.64 -25.57 38.75
CA ASP A 224 -16.61 -24.47 38.64
C ASP A 224 -16.02 -23.14 39.14
N ASP A 225 -15.24 -23.16 40.23
CA ASP A 225 -14.49 -21.98 40.74
C ASP A 225 -13.45 -21.48 39.70
N GLY A 226 -12.69 -22.40 39.10
CA GLY A 226 -11.74 -22.06 38.04
C GLY A 226 -12.41 -21.40 36.82
N HIS A 227 -13.58 -21.90 36.40
CA HIS A 227 -14.34 -21.35 35.28
C HIS A 227 -14.87 -19.93 35.58
N GLU A 228 -15.35 -19.68 36.80
CA GLU A 228 -15.85 -18.37 37.21
C GLU A 228 -14.72 -17.32 37.28
N GLN A 229 -13.55 -17.69 37.81
CA GLN A 229 -12.37 -16.81 37.86
C GLN A 229 -11.86 -16.43 36.47
N ILE A 230 -11.86 -17.36 35.50
CA ILE A 230 -11.42 -17.07 34.13
C ILE A 230 -12.40 -16.13 33.41
N SER A 231 -13.71 -16.32 33.61
CA SER A 231 -14.77 -15.49 33.00
C SER A 231 -14.74 -14.04 33.51
N SER A 232 -14.27 -13.81 34.74
CA SER A 232 -14.20 -12.49 35.38
C SER A 232 -13.02 -11.59 34.93
N ARG A 233 -12.02 -12.12 34.20
CA ARG A 233 -10.83 -11.35 33.77
C ARG A 233 -11.06 -10.62 32.44
N PRO A 234 -10.96 -9.26 32.38
CA PRO A 234 -11.29 -8.49 31.18
C PRO A 234 -10.33 -8.68 29.99
N VAL A 235 -9.09 -9.11 30.24
CA VAL A 235 -8.01 -9.15 29.24
C VAL A 235 -7.99 -10.45 28.43
N LEU A 236 -8.77 -11.46 28.83
CA LEU A 236 -8.87 -12.77 28.17
C LEU A 236 -10.23 -12.95 27.48
N ARG A 237 -10.84 -11.85 27.02
CA ARG A 237 -12.12 -11.84 26.28
C ARG A 237 -11.97 -12.30 24.82
N HIS A 238 -11.03 -13.20 24.54
CA HIS A 238 -11.02 -13.91 23.28
C HIS A 238 -11.84 -15.19 23.47
N PRO A 239 -12.78 -15.54 22.55
CA PRO A 239 -13.76 -16.63 22.71
C PRO A 239 -13.18 -18.05 22.93
N PHE A 240 -11.86 -18.20 23.07
CA PHE A 240 -11.17 -19.49 23.04
C PHE A 240 -10.41 -19.84 24.34
N TYR A 241 -10.28 -18.94 25.32
CA TYR A 241 -9.57 -19.24 26.57
C TYR A 241 -10.35 -20.11 27.56
N GLY A 242 -11.68 -20.13 27.49
CA GLY A 242 -12.53 -20.94 28.38
C GLY A 242 -12.38 -22.46 28.18
N LEU A 243 -11.85 -22.90 27.04
CA LEU A 243 -11.68 -24.32 26.69
C LEU A 243 -10.31 -24.88 27.08
N ILE A 244 -9.36 -24.03 27.47
CA ILE A 244 -7.97 -24.43 27.75
C ILE A 244 -7.83 -25.03 29.15
N SER A 245 -8.64 -24.57 30.11
CA SER A 245 -8.52 -25.02 31.51
C SER A 245 -9.23 -26.34 31.81
N THR A 246 -10.08 -26.82 30.90
CA THR A 246 -10.92 -28.01 31.12
C THR A 246 -10.26 -29.33 30.71
N CYS A 247 -9.03 -29.30 30.17
CA CYS A 247 -8.33 -30.50 29.69
C CYS A 247 -7.18 -30.98 30.60
N TYR A 248 -6.95 -30.31 31.72
CA TYR A 248 -5.88 -30.67 32.68
C TYR A 248 -6.39 -31.30 33.99
N LEU A 249 -7.65 -31.72 34.03
CA LEU A 249 -8.26 -32.54 35.09
C LEU A 249 -8.86 -33.81 34.48
#